data_AF-A0A1L9PTX3-F1
#
_entry.id   AF-A0A1L9PTX3-F1
#
_cell.length_a   1.000
_cell.length_b   1.000
_cell.length_c   1.000
_cell.angle_alpha   90.00
_cell.angle_beta   90.00
_cell.angle_gamma   90.00
#
_symmetry.space_group_name_H-M   'P 1'
#
loop_
_entity.id
_entity.type
_entity.pdbx_description
1 polymer ?
#
loop_
_entity_poly.entity_id
_entity_poly.type
_entity_poly.pdbx_seq_one_letter_code
_entity_poly.pdbx_strand_id
1 'polypeptide(L)'
;MKFSSVAPLLAAVPGTLGAALPLATRGQDAAQITFIGAADAQFTQDFPKDGSAVTITNPLSISHISSNNPDVTCTFTGIDDSSTTTNGVAFVDVGPPQTQVQGSCKRIWHPETRSPNGGAAREVEITFTGAADAQYKQSFPIDGGVSTIGESLSVSHISSSTGGVKCTFYGVDGSNTVVEGAQTVDVGPPQTQSAGHCAHL
;
A
#
# COMPACT_ATOMS: atom_id res chain seq x y z
N MET A 1 -54.23 67.40 7.24
CA MET A 1 -54.64 66.00 6.95
C MET A 1 -53.83 65.58 5.73
N LYS A 2 -53.13 64.44 5.61
CA LYS A 2 -52.94 63.23 6.40
C LYS A 2 -51.68 62.54 5.83
N PHE A 3 -51.00 61.76 6.66
CA PHE A 3 -49.72 61.06 6.43
C PHE A 3 -49.79 59.87 5.43
N SER A 4 -48.58 59.39 5.06
CA SER A 4 -48.22 57.99 4.72
C SER A 4 -48.49 57.53 3.27
N SER A 5 -47.71 56.66 2.62
CA SER A 5 -46.62 55.77 3.07
C SER A 5 -45.77 55.31 1.87
N VAL A 6 -44.53 54.93 2.14
CA VAL A 6 -43.58 54.24 1.24
C VAL A 6 -43.92 52.74 1.18
N ALA A 7 -43.73 52.08 0.04
CA ALA A 7 -43.51 50.63 -0.03
C ALA A 7 -42.60 50.27 -1.22
N PRO A 8 -41.39 49.70 -1.00
CA PRO A 8 -40.60 49.08 -2.06
C PRO A 8 -41.04 47.63 -2.29
N LEU A 9 -41.16 47.24 -3.57
CA LEU A 9 -41.30 45.84 -3.97
C LEU A 9 -39.96 45.11 -3.69
N LEU A 10 -39.94 44.20 -2.71
CA LEU A 10 -38.90 43.19 -2.59
C LEU A 10 -39.17 42.07 -3.60
N ALA A 11 -38.30 41.96 -4.61
CA ALA A 11 -38.22 40.76 -5.44
C ALA A 11 -37.43 39.68 -4.66
N ALA A 12 -38.11 38.60 -4.28
CA ALA A 12 -37.50 37.42 -3.69
C ALA A 12 -36.75 36.64 -4.78
N VAL A 13 -35.43 36.49 -4.63
CA VAL A 13 -34.61 35.60 -5.47
C VAL A 13 -34.74 34.18 -4.90
N PRO A 14 -35.15 33.17 -5.69
CA PRO A 14 -35.18 31.79 -5.25
C PRO A 14 -33.78 31.29 -4.92
N GLY A 15 -33.60 30.75 -3.72
CA GLY A 15 -32.36 30.14 -3.26
C GLY A 15 -31.97 28.96 -4.14
N THR A 16 -30.77 29.02 -4.70
CA THR A 16 -30.12 27.85 -5.30
C THR A 16 -29.81 26.87 -4.18
N LEU A 17 -30.48 25.71 -4.21
CA LEU A 17 -30.06 24.51 -3.50
C LEU A 17 -28.68 24.13 -4.01
N GLY A 18 -27.63 24.56 -3.30
CA GLY A 18 -26.32 23.97 -3.43
C GLY A 18 -26.46 22.51 -3.02
N ALA A 19 -26.39 21.61 -4.00
CA ALA A 19 -26.19 20.20 -3.75
C ALA A 19 -24.85 20.08 -3.00
N ALA A 20 -24.93 20.03 -1.67
CA ALA A 20 -23.83 19.52 -0.88
C ALA A 20 -23.62 18.09 -1.36
N LEU A 21 -22.59 17.90 -2.19
CA LEU A 21 -22.02 16.58 -2.42
C LEU A 21 -21.85 15.94 -1.04
N PRO A 22 -22.23 14.66 -0.87
CA PRO A 22 -21.95 13.99 0.38
C PRO A 22 -20.44 14.10 0.56
N LEU A 23 -20.03 14.87 1.57
CA LEU A 23 -18.68 14.84 2.09
C LEU A 23 -18.56 13.43 2.66
N ALA A 24 -18.18 12.48 1.80
CA ALA A 24 -17.88 11.13 2.19
C ALA A 24 -16.96 11.25 3.39
N THR A 25 -17.36 10.64 4.49
CA THR A 25 -16.62 10.54 5.74
C THR A 25 -15.27 9.86 5.45
N ARG A 26 -14.31 10.62 4.92
CA ARG A 26 -12.92 10.25 4.62
C ARG A 26 -12.15 10.14 5.92
N GLY A 27 -12.45 9.13 6.73
CA GLY A 27 -11.78 9.01 8.01
C GLY A 27 -11.62 7.61 8.58
N GLN A 28 -12.18 6.56 7.98
CA GLN A 28 -12.15 5.23 8.62
C GLN A 28 -11.64 4.10 7.72
N ASP A 29 -11.45 4.32 6.41
CA ASP A 29 -10.92 3.28 5.51
C ASP A 29 -9.93 3.83 4.47
N ALA A 30 -8.97 4.62 4.97
CA ALA A 30 -7.87 5.13 4.18
C ALA A 30 -6.53 4.70 4.77
N ALA A 31 -5.54 4.51 3.90
CA ALA A 31 -4.15 4.33 4.27
C ALA A 31 -3.45 5.70 4.25
N GLN A 32 -2.88 6.09 5.38
CA GLN A 32 -2.06 7.29 5.45
C GLN A 32 -0.63 6.97 5.01
N ILE A 33 -0.13 7.68 4.00
CA ILE A 33 1.19 7.47 3.41
C ILE A 33 2.03 8.73 3.62
N THR A 34 3.29 8.55 4.00
CA THR A 34 4.28 9.63 4.16
C THR A 34 5.23 9.62 2.97
N PHE A 35 5.38 10.76 2.31
CA PHE A 35 6.34 10.98 1.24
C PHE A 35 7.47 11.86 1.74
N ILE A 36 8.71 11.45 1.51
CA ILE A 36 9.92 12.10 2.04
C ILE A 36 10.81 12.45 0.86
N GLY A 37 11.25 13.70 0.80
CA GLY A 37 12.12 14.23 -0.22
C GLY A 37 13.45 14.74 0.33
N ALA A 38 14.12 15.56 -0.47
CA ALA A 38 15.40 16.15 -0.09
C ALA A 38 15.29 17.04 1.16
N ALA A 39 16.37 17.07 1.96
CA ALA A 39 16.47 17.84 3.19
C ALA A 39 15.34 17.55 4.20
N ASP A 40 14.89 16.30 4.25
CA ASP A 40 13.84 15.81 5.17
C ASP A 40 12.48 16.52 5.02
N ALA A 41 12.26 17.21 3.90
CA ALA A 41 10.95 17.72 3.56
C ALA A 41 9.99 16.54 3.38
N GLN A 42 8.81 16.61 3.98
CA GLN A 42 7.83 15.53 3.91
C GLN A 42 6.40 16.04 3.87
N PHE A 43 5.50 15.22 3.32
CA PHE A 43 4.07 15.40 3.46
C PHE A 43 3.38 14.05 3.62
N THR A 44 2.15 14.08 4.15
CA THR A 44 1.29 12.90 4.24
C THR A 44 0.08 13.07 3.34
N GLN A 45 -0.41 11.95 2.81
CA GLN A 45 -1.64 11.91 2.03
C GLN A 45 -2.39 10.60 2.31
N ASP A 46 -3.71 10.71 2.42
CA ASP A 46 -4.60 9.58 2.61
C ASP A 46 -5.06 9.00 1.26
N PHE A 47 -5.01 7.69 1.15
CA PHE A 47 -5.46 6.93 -0.02
C PHE A 47 -6.57 5.96 0.40
N PRO A 48 -7.72 5.94 -0.29
CA PRO A 48 -8.74 4.92 -0.06
C PRO A 48 -8.15 3.51 -0.21
N LYS A 49 -8.56 2.56 0.65
CA LYS A 49 -8.09 1.17 0.59
C LYS A 49 -8.87 0.29 -0.40
N ASP A 50 -9.61 0.89 -1.34
CA ASP A 50 -10.51 0.22 -2.29
C ASP A 50 -9.90 0.02 -3.69
N GLY A 51 -8.64 0.44 -3.90
CA GLY A 51 -7.94 0.40 -5.17
C GLY A 51 -8.19 1.63 -6.06
N SER A 52 -8.97 2.60 -5.62
CA SER A 52 -9.16 3.84 -6.38
C SER A 52 -7.87 4.65 -6.45
N ALA A 53 -7.64 5.25 -7.62
CA ALA A 53 -6.50 6.11 -7.86
C ALA A 53 -6.76 7.52 -7.34
N VAL A 54 -5.78 8.09 -6.67
CA VAL A 54 -5.79 9.44 -6.11
C VAL A 54 -4.63 10.23 -6.70
N THR A 55 -4.91 11.43 -7.17
CA THR A 55 -3.88 12.36 -7.66
C THR A 55 -3.03 12.90 -6.52
N ILE A 56 -1.73 12.98 -6.75
CA ILE A 56 -0.77 13.62 -5.85
C ILE A 56 -0.36 14.95 -6.51
N THR A 57 -0.60 16.06 -5.83
CA THR A 57 -0.37 17.42 -6.39
C THR A 57 0.81 18.13 -5.76
N ASN A 58 1.53 17.48 -4.84
CA ASN A 58 2.67 18.07 -4.16
C ASN A 58 3.90 18.05 -5.09
N PRO A 59 4.57 19.19 -5.35
CA PRO A 59 5.72 19.26 -6.24
C PRO A 59 7.04 18.78 -5.64
N LEU A 60 7.02 18.23 -4.42
CA LEU A 60 8.23 17.72 -3.76
C LEU A 60 8.83 16.55 -4.56
N SER A 61 10.14 16.61 -4.80
CA SER A 61 10.91 15.47 -5.33
C SER A 61 11.09 14.43 -4.22
N ILE A 62 10.45 13.27 -4.40
CA ILE A 62 10.39 12.19 -3.41
C ILE A 62 11.55 11.23 -3.60
N SER A 63 12.26 10.95 -2.51
CA SER A 63 13.31 9.93 -2.44
C SER A 63 12.89 8.70 -1.63
N HIS A 64 11.93 8.83 -0.71
CA HIS A 64 11.39 7.70 0.05
C HIS A 64 9.89 7.80 0.25
N ILE A 65 9.24 6.64 0.33
CA ILE A 65 7.83 6.52 0.71
C ILE A 65 7.74 5.60 1.92
N SER A 66 6.99 6.04 2.93
CA SER A 66 6.73 5.27 4.15
C SER A 66 5.24 5.00 4.32
N SER A 67 4.90 3.74 4.58
CA SER A 67 3.57 3.29 5.00
C SER A 67 3.68 2.68 6.39
N ASN A 68 2.72 2.99 7.26
CA ASN A 68 2.54 2.33 8.55
C ASN A 68 1.26 1.47 8.58
N ASN A 69 0.72 1.14 7.41
CA ASN A 69 -0.57 0.45 7.27
C ASN A 69 -0.31 -1.04 6.97
N PRO A 70 -0.45 -1.97 7.93
CA PRO A 70 -0.05 -3.36 7.75
C PRO A 70 -0.89 -4.14 6.73
N ASP A 71 -2.11 -3.68 6.45
CA ASP A 71 -3.15 -4.39 5.71
C ASP A 71 -3.35 -3.89 4.27
N VAL A 72 -2.41 -3.12 3.71
CA VAL A 72 -2.57 -2.51 2.38
C VAL A 72 -1.34 -2.66 1.51
N THR A 73 -1.57 -2.81 0.21
CA THR A 73 -0.58 -2.58 -0.83
C THR A 73 -0.92 -1.28 -1.51
N CYS A 74 0.05 -0.39 -1.61
CA CYS A 74 -0.08 0.86 -2.33
C CYS A 74 0.92 0.94 -3.47
N THR A 75 0.50 1.46 -4.62
CA THR A 75 1.36 1.72 -5.78
C THR A 75 1.28 3.19 -6.13
N PHE A 76 2.44 3.79 -6.37
CA PHE A 76 2.64 5.20 -6.66
C PHE A 76 3.33 5.36 -8.01
N THR A 77 2.81 6.27 -8.82
CA THR A 77 3.34 6.60 -10.14
C THR A 77 4.09 7.92 -10.07
N GLY A 78 5.34 7.91 -10.53
CA GLY A 78 6.18 9.09 -10.69
C GLY A 78 5.86 9.88 -11.94
N ILE A 79 6.37 11.10 -12.04
CA ILE A 79 6.20 11.97 -13.21
C ILE A 79 6.83 11.37 -14.48
N ASP A 80 7.85 10.54 -14.32
CA ASP A 80 8.53 9.83 -15.42
C ASP A 80 7.96 8.41 -15.62
N ASP A 81 6.69 8.19 -15.25
CA ASP A 81 5.99 6.89 -15.30
C ASP A 81 6.65 5.77 -14.47
N SER A 82 7.55 6.12 -13.53
CA SER A 82 8.12 5.15 -12.58
C SER A 82 7.05 4.58 -11.66
N SER A 83 7.19 3.34 -11.22
CA SER A 83 6.29 2.73 -10.24
C SER A 83 7.02 2.38 -8.95
N THR A 84 6.52 2.86 -7.82
CA THR A 84 6.98 2.48 -6.48
C THR A 84 5.82 1.82 -5.73
N THR A 85 6.07 0.68 -5.09
CA THR A 85 5.05 -0.05 -4.33
C THR A 85 5.46 -0.10 -2.86
N THR A 86 4.49 0.00 -1.96
CA THR A 86 4.66 -0.31 -0.53
C THR A 86 3.71 -1.43 -0.16
N ASN A 87 4.21 -2.48 0.48
CA ASN A 87 3.40 -3.54 1.06
C ASN A 87 3.40 -3.48 2.58
N GLY A 88 2.23 -3.30 3.18
CA GLY A 88 2.09 -3.24 4.62
C GLY A 88 2.81 -2.04 5.25
N VAL A 89 3.47 -2.31 6.38
CA VAL A 89 4.40 -1.36 7.01
C VAL A 89 5.72 -1.41 6.25
N ALA A 90 6.06 -0.33 5.56
CA ALA A 90 7.20 -0.29 4.67
C ALA A 90 7.88 1.08 4.65
N PHE A 91 9.16 1.08 4.31
CA PHE A 91 9.95 2.25 3.97
C PHE A 91 10.75 1.90 2.71
N VAL A 92 10.39 2.52 1.58
CA VAL A 92 10.93 2.16 0.26
C VAL A 92 11.55 3.36 -0.42
N ASP A 93 12.59 3.09 -1.20
CA ASP A 93 13.28 4.10 -1.99
C ASP A 93 12.53 4.40 -3.30
N VAL A 94 12.56 5.67 -3.69
CA VAL A 94 12.11 6.15 -4.99
C VAL A 94 13.36 6.54 -5.78
N GLY A 95 13.69 5.72 -6.78
CA GLY A 95 14.87 5.91 -7.61
C GLY A 95 14.53 6.02 -9.10
N PRO A 96 15.00 7.06 -9.82
CA PRO A 96 15.60 8.30 -9.31
C PRO A 96 14.58 9.19 -8.55
N PRO A 97 15.03 10.10 -7.65
CA PRO A 97 14.13 10.98 -6.91
C PRO A 97 13.29 11.87 -7.81
N GLN A 98 11.97 11.85 -7.63
CA GLN A 98 11.03 12.51 -8.52
C GLN A 98 9.69 12.81 -7.87
N THR A 99 8.91 13.71 -8.46
CA THR A 99 7.53 13.96 -8.03
C THR A 99 6.64 12.76 -8.31
N GLN A 100 5.79 12.42 -7.36
CA GLN A 100 4.72 11.43 -7.54
C GLN A 100 3.46 12.14 -8.03
N VAL A 101 2.77 11.54 -8.99
CA VAL A 101 1.58 12.15 -9.65
C VAL A 101 0.29 11.42 -9.32
N GLN A 102 0.38 10.14 -8.95
CA GLN A 102 -0.76 9.31 -8.63
C GLN A 102 -0.38 8.25 -7.61
N GLY A 103 -1.33 7.83 -6.78
CA GLY A 103 -1.22 6.63 -5.97
C GLY A 103 -2.54 5.90 -5.87
N SER A 104 -2.49 4.59 -5.65
CA SER A 104 -3.66 3.78 -5.36
C SER A 104 -3.30 2.79 -4.25
N CYS A 105 -4.20 2.62 -3.29
CA CYS A 105 -4.04 1.64 -2.22
C CYS A 105 -5.19 0.65 -2.29
N LYS A 106 -4.89 -0.63 -2.08
CA LYS A 106 -5.90 -1.66 -1.91
C LYS A 106 -5.58 -2.47 -0.67
N ARG A 107 -6.61 -2.93 0.04
CA ARG A 107 -6.39 -3.92 1.09
C ARG A 107 -5.67 -5.13 0.49
N ILE A 108 -4.64 -5.58 1.19
CA ILE A 108 -4.12 -6.92 0.94
C ILE A 108 -5.27 -7.83 1.35
N TRP A 109 -5.75 -8.65 0.42
CA TRP A 109 -6.71 -9.68 0.76
C TRP A 109 -5.98 -10.71 1.62
N HIS A 110 -5.95 -10.46 2.92
CA HIS A 110 -5.96 -11.54 3.88
C HIS A 110 -7.41 -12.04 3.84
N PRO A 111 -7.70 -13.29 3.45
CA PRO A 111 -9.00 -13.83 3.79
C PRO A 111 -9.09 -13.65 5.31
N GLU A 112 -9.98 -12.78 5.76
CA GLU A 112 -10.35 -12.77 7.17
C GLU A 112 -11.04 -14.12 7.39
N THR A 113 -10.23 -15.14 7.67
CA THR A 113 -10.72 -16.31 8.36
C THR A 113 -10.91 -15.84 9.79
N ARG A 114 -12.03 -15.14 10.00
CA ARG A 114 -12.80 -15.33 11.22
C ARG A 114 -13.19 -16.81 11.21
N SER A 115 -12.24 -17.68 11.58
CA SER A 115 -12.54 -19.07 11.85
C SER A 115 -13.59 -19.05 12.96
N PRO A 116 -14.77 -19.67 12.77
CA PRO A 116 -15.77 -19.78 13.82
C PRO A 116 -15.25 -20.57 15.05
N ASN A 117 -14.08 -21.21 14.92
CA ASN A 117 -13.38 -21.91 15.98
C ASN A 117 -11.96 -21.35 16.09
N GLY A 118 -11.69 -20.60 17.17
CA GLY A 118 -10.45 -19.85 17.40
C GLY A 118 -9.15 -20.67 17.41
N GLY A 119 -8.64 -20.99 16.23
CA GLY A 119 -7.23 -21.23 15.98
C GLY A 119 -6.62 -19.95 15.40
N ALA A 120 -5.59 -19.41 16.04
CA ALA A 120 -4.87 -18.24 15.54
C ALA A 120 -4.42 -18.50 14.09
N ALA A 121 -4.79 -17.61 13.16
CA ALA A 121 -4.07 -17.51 11.89
C ALA A 121 -2.62 -17.20 12.26
N ARG A 122 -1.76 -18.22 12.17
CA ARG A 122 -0.34 -18.06 12.46
C ARG A 122 0.28 -17.55 11.17
N GLU A 123 0.79 -16.33 11.20
CA GLU A 123 1.54 -15.78 10.07
C GLU A 123 3.03 -16.11 10.25
N VAL A 124 3.76 -16.14 9.14
CA VAL A 124 5.23 -16.22 9.12
C VAL A 124 5.79 -14.97 8.46
N GLU A 125 6.72 -14.30 9.14
CA GLU A 125 7.49 -13.20 8.56
C GLU A 125 8.61 -13.77 7.67
N ILE A 126 8.66 -13.30 6.43
CA ILE A 126 9.65 -13.67 5.43
C ILE A 126 10.49 -12.45 5.10
N THR A 127 11.81 -12.60 5.06
CA THR A 127 12.74 -11.53 4.65
C THR A 127 13.25 -11.81 3.24
N PHE A 128 13.11 -10.82 2.36
CA PHE A 128 13.61 -10.85 1.00
C PHE A 128 14.82 -9.92 0.91
N THR A 129 15.94 -10.45 0.42
CA THR A 129 17.21 -9.73 0.29
C THR A 129 17.60 -9.62 -1.18
N GLY A 130 17.82 -8.40 -1.65
CA GLY A 130 18.25 -8.09 -3.01
C GLY A 130 19.68 -7.59 -3.11
N ALA A 131 19.99 -6.88 -4.20
CA ALA A 131 21.30 -6.28 -4.42
C ALA A 131 21.63 -5.20 -3.38
N ALA A 132 22.93 -5.03 -3.09
CA ALA A 132 23.44 -4.06 -2.10
C ALA A 132 22.79 -4.19 -0.71
N ASP A 133 22.44 -5.42 -0.31
CA ASP A 133 21.81 -5.76 0.97
C ASP A 133 20.44 -5.10 1.22
N ALA A 134 19.81 -4.55 0.18
CA ALA A 134 18.45 -4.04 0.25
C ALA A 134 17.49 -5.15 0.68
N GLN A 135 16.66 -4.88 1.68
CA GLN A 135 15.79 -5.87 2.30
C GLN A 135 14.39 -5.34 2.54
N TYR A 136 13.38 -6.20 2.38
CA TYR A 136 12.04 -5.97 2.90
C TYR A 136 11.50 -7.24 3.54
N LYS A 137 10.48 -7.06 4.38
CA LYS A 137 9.82 -8.15 5.10
C LYS A 137 8.35 -8.19 4.75
N GLN A 138 7.78 -9.39 4.65
CA GLN A 138 6.35 -9.57 4.42
C GLN A 138 5.83 -10.77 5.22
N SER A 139 4.69 -10.59 5.86
CA SER A 139 3.97 -11.68 6.55
C SER A 139 3.16 -12.49 5.56
N PHE A 140 3.21 -13.82 5.69
CA PHE A 140 2.40 -14.76 4.94
C PHE A 140 1.55 -15.60 5.89
N PRO A 141 0.26 -15.80 5.61
CA PRO A 141 -0.54 -16.76 6.35
C PRO A 141 -0.02 -18.19 6.11
N ILE A 142 -0.03 -19.04 7.14
CA ILE A 142 0.38 -20.46 7.01
C ILE A 142 -0.79 -21.40 6.66
N ASP A 143 -1.86 -20.85 6.09
CA ASP A 143 -3.08 -21.57 5.71
C ASP A 143 -3.01 -22.17 4.29
N GLY A 144 -1.90 -22.01 3.59
CA GLY A 144 -1.71 -22.40 2.19
C GLY A 144 -2.23 -21.38 1.18
N GLY A 145 -2.78 -20.25 1.63
CA GLY A 145 -3.27 -19.18 0.78
C GLY A 145 -2.15 -18.44 0.06
N VAL A 146 -2.39 -18.07 -1.21
CA VAL A 146 -1.45 -17.28 -2.01
C VAL A 146 -1.58 -15.80 -1.68
N SER A 147 -0.48 -15.20 -1.25
CA SER A 147 -0.32 -13.76 -1.03
C SER A 147 0.49 -13.16 -2.17
N THR A 148 0.06 -12.01 -2.68
CA THR A 148 0.80 -11.26 -3.71
C THR A 148 2.02 -10.58 -3.11
N ILE A 149 3.10 -10.48 -3.89
CA ILE A 149 4.31 -9.75 -3.54
C ILE A 149 4.44 -8.59 -4.51
N GLY A 150 4.45 -7.37 -4.01
CA GLY A 150 4.40 -6.15 -4.83
C GLY A 150 5.73 -5.41 -4.97
N GLU A 151 6.78 -5.84 -4.28
CA GLU A 151 8.07 -5.15 -4.29
C GLU A 151 8.86 -5.47 -5.55
N SER A 152 9.34 -4.44 -6.26
CA SER A 152 10.15 -4.60 -7.48
C SER A 152 11.61 -4.96 -7.22
N LEU A 153 11.97 -5.31 -5.98
CA LEU A 153 13.33 -5.67 -5.61
C LEU A 153 13.78 -6.89 -6.41
N SER A 154 15.01 -6.83 -6.95
CA SER A 154 15.67 -7.99 -7.54
C SER A 154 16.19 -8.90 -6.42
N VAL A 155 15.35 -9.83 -5.96
CA VAL A 155 15.61 -10.72 -4.83
C VAL A 155 16.66 -11.76 -5.21
N SER A 156 17.68 -11.88 -4.36
CA SER A 156 18.77 -12.86 -4.45
C SER A 156 18.70 -13.92 -3.35
N HIS A 157 18.08 -13.60 -2.21
CA HIS A 157 17.90 -14.55 -1.10
C HIS A 157 16.53 -14.35 -0.46
N ILE A 158 15.92 -15.44 -0.02
CA ILE A 158 14.69 -15.43 0.77
C ILE A 158 14.97 -16.19 2.06
N SER A 159 14.65 -15.59 3.20
CA SER A 159 14.86 -16.23 4.49
C SER A 159 13.60 -16.26 5.36
N SER A 160 13.47 -17.34 6.11
CA SER A 160 12.52 -17.48 7.20
C SER A 160 13.29 -17.82 8.48
N SER A 161 12.86 -17.24 9.60
CA SER A 161 13.32 -17.62 10.95
C SER A 161 12.39 -18.62 11.63
N THR A 162 11.29 -19.00 10.97
CA THR A 162 10.21 -19.80 11.56
C THR A 162 10.38 -21.28 11.21
N GLY A 163 10.50 -22.15 12.21
CA GLY A 163 10.48 -23.60 12.01
C GLY A 163 9.08 -24.15 11.74
N GLY A 164 8.99 -25.34 11.13
CA GLY A 164 7.72 -26.06 10.95
C GLY A 164 6.79 -25.48 9.88
N VAL A 165 7.30 -24.65 8.98
CA VAL A 165 6.54 -24.06 7.86
C VAL A 165 7.24 -24.34 6.54
N LYS A 166 6.46 -24.45 5.47
CA LYS A 166 6.94 -24.53 4.10
C LYS A 166 6.33 -23.40 3.30
N CYS A 167 7.18 -22.57 2.74
CA CYS A 167 6.79 -21.47 1.88
C CYS A 167 7.28 -21.70 0.46
N THR A 168 6.44 -21.38 -0.53
CA THR A 168 6.81 -21.36 -1.95
C THR A 168 6.60 -19.95 -2.49
N PHE A 169 7.63 -19.38 -3.08
CA PHE A 169 7.64 -18.07 -3.72
C PHE A 169 7.76 -18.21 -5.23
N TYR A 170 7.05 -17.36 -5.95
CA TYR A 170 6.93 -17.39 -7.39
C TYR A 170 7.69 -16.21 -8.00
N GLY A 171 8.72 -16.51 -8.80
CA GLY A 171 9.45 -15.52 -9.58
C GLY A 171 8.63 -15.00 -10.75
N VAL A 172 8.95 -13.79 -11.21
CA VAL A 172 8.32 -13.20 -12.42
C VAL A 172 8.60 -13.98 -13.70
N ASP A 173 9.66 -14.80 -13.71
CA ASP A 173 9.99 -15.72 -14.80
C ASP A 173 9.24 -17.08 -14.72
N GLY A 174 8.40 -17.27 -13.71
CA GLY A 174 7.68 -18.53 -13.46
C GLY A 174 8.48 -19.57 -12.66
N SER A 175 9.66 -19.22 -12.15
CA SER A 175 10.43 -20.05 -11.22
C SER A 175 9.76 -20.14 -9.85
N ASN A 176 10.10 -21.20 -9.11
CA ASN A 176 9.65 -21.40 -7.75
C ASN A 176 10.86 -21.48 -6.81
N THR A 177 10.83 -20.72 -5.73
CA THR A 177 11.78 -20.83 -4.61
C THR A 177 11.06 -21.39 -3.41
N VAL A 178 11.56 -22.50 -2.84
CA VAL A 178 10.94 -23.16 -1.69
C VAL A 178 11.81 -22.95 -0.45
N VAL A 179 11.20 -22.48 0.63
CA VAL A 179 11.82 -22.27 1.94
C VAL A 179 11.12 -23.16 2.96
N GLU A 180 11.84 -24.13 3.54
CA GLU A 180 11.30 -25.09 4.53
C GLU A 180 11.94 -24.86 5.91
N GLY A 181 11.16 -24.33 6.84
CA GLY A 181 11.61 -24.02 8.19
C GLY A 181 12.54 -22.80 8.23
N ALA A 182 13.32 -22.72 9.32
CA ALA A 182 14.22 -21.61 9.56
C ALA A 182 15.49 -21.76 8.70
N GLN A 183 15.50 -21.14 7.53
CA GLN A 183 16.63 -21.16 6.61
C GLN A 183 16.64 -19.95 5.68
N THR A 184 17.76 -19.78 4.99
CA THR A 184 17.95 -18.83 3.88
C THR A 184 18.17 -19.64 2.61
N VAL A 185 17.45 -19.29 1.54
CA VAL A 185 17.52 -19.96 0.25
C VAL A 185 17.83 -18.94 -0.84
N ASP A 186 18.76 -19.29 -1.72
CA ASP A 186 19.15 -18.44 -2.85
C ASP A 186 18.08 -18.45 -3.94
N VAL A 187 17.88 -17.29 -4.56
CA VAL A 187 17.04 -17.09 -5.74
C VAL A 187 17.96 -16.89 -6.94
N GLY A 188 18.01 -17.88 -7.82
CA GLY A 188 18.86 -17.89 -9.00
C GLY A 188 18.05 -18.05 -10.30
N PRO A 189 18.18 -17.14 -11.29
CA PRO A 189 18.87 -15.84 -11.22
C PRO A 189 18.13 -14.84 -10.31
N PRO A 190 18.82 -13.80 -9.77
CA PRO A 190 18.16 -12.77 -8.96
C PRO A 190 17.02 -12.09 -9.71
N GLN A 191 15.86 -11.99 -9.07
CA GLN A 191 14.65 -11.52 -9.72
C GLN A 191 13.55 -11.10 -8.74
N THR A 192 12.57 -10.35 -9.24
CA THR A 192 11.36 -10.00 -8.50
C THR A 192 10.50 -11.24 -8.23
N GLN A 193 9.86 -11.27 -7.06
CA GLN A 193 8.86 -12.27 -6.70
C GLN A 193 7.47 -11.68 -6.91
N SER A 194 6.55 -12.41 -7.54
CA SER A 194 5.19 -11.97 -7.82
C SER A 194 4.18 -12.38 -6.75
N ALA A 195 4.42 -13.50 -6.07
CA ALA A 195 3.54 -14.04 -5.04
C ALA A 195 4.26 -15.10 -4.19
N GLY A 196 3.65 -15.50 -3.09
CA GLY A 196 4.07 -16.66 -2.32
C GLY A 196 2.93 -17.25 -1.51
N HIS A 197 3.08 -18.48 -1.06
CA HIS A 197 2.17 -19.10 -0.09
C HIS A 197 2.96 -19.90 0.93
N CYS A 198 2.44 -19.99 2.15
CA CYS A 198 3.05 -20.75 3.23
C CYS A 198 2.05 -21.73 3.85
N ALA A 199 2.53 -22.87 4.31
CA ALA A 199 1.75 -23.89 5.00
C ALA A 199 2.54 -24.48 6.17
N HIS A 200 1.86 -25.07 7.14
CA HIS A 200 2.53 -25.86 8.18
C HIS A 200 3.06 -27.17 7.58
N LEU A 201 4.26 -27.59 8.02
CA LEU A 201 4.85 -28.91 7.71
C LEU A 201 4.30 -30.02 8.61
#